data_AF-A0A520XEQ1-F1
#
_entry.id   AF-A0A520XEQ1-F1
#
_cell.length_a   1.000
_cell.length_b   1.000
_cell.length_c   1.000
_cell.angle_alpha   90.00
_cell.angle_beta   90.00
_cell.angle_gamma   90.00
#
_symmetry.space_group_name_H-M   'P 1'
#
loop_
_entity.id
_entity.type
_entity.pdbx_description
1 polymer ?
#
loop_
_entity_poly.entity_id
_entity_poly.type
_entity_poly.pdbx_seq_one_letter_code
_entity_poly.pdbx_strand_id
1 'polypeptide(L)' 'MKKVDKVDLTKLKSKVRERPLYYCKCGLSSRLPYCDWKHGCDKPVKESKNDKPSENGSGDK' A
#
# COMPACT_ATOMS: atom_id res chain seq x y z
N MET A 1 -19.72 29.97 -16.85
CA MET A 1 -19.93 29.53 -15.45
C MET A 1 -19.87 28.00 -15.43
N LYS A 2 -18.86 27.38 -14.79
CA LYS A 2 -18.75 25.91 -14.71
C LYS A 2 -19.63 25.44 -13.55
N LYS A 3 -20.69 24.67 -13.83
CA LYS A 3 -21.46 23.99 -12.78
C LYS A 3 -20.53 22.98 -12.12
N VAL A 4 -20.38 23.06 -10.81
CA VAL A 4 -19.62 22.08 -10.04
C VAL A 4 -20.65 21.17 -9.39
N ASP A 5 -20.64 19.89 -9.76
CA ASP A 5 -21.49 18.90 -9.14
C ASP A 5 -21.07 18.75 -7.69
N LYS A 6 -22.00 19.06 -6.78
CA LYS A 6 -21.78 18.93 -5.34
C LYS A 6 -21.81 17.45 -5.00
N VAL A 7 -20.66 16.93 -4.59
CA VAL A 7 -20.52 15.55 -4.17
C VAL A 7 -20.69 15.46 -2.65
N ASP A 8 -21.56 14.57 -2.18
CA ASP A 8 -21.72 14.30 -0.75
C ASP A 8 -20.56 13.44 -0.23
N LEU A 9 -19.71 14.08 0.59
CA LEU A 9 -18.52 13.46 1.14
C LEU A 9 -18.84 12.31 2.13
N THR A 10 -20.00 12.36 2.81
CA THR A 10 -20.42 11.30 3.74
C THR A 10 -20.74 10.00 2.99
N LYS A 11 -21.38 10.12 1.83
CA LYS A 11 -21.69 9.01 0.92
C LYS A 11 -20.45 8.41 0.26
N LEU A 12 -19.38 9.19 0.11
CA LEU A 12 -18.11 8.70 -0.42
C LEU A 12 -17.30 7.95 0.62
N LYS A 13 -17.22 8.47 1.84
CA LYS A 13 -16.49 7.80 2.94
C LYS A 13 -17.00 6.39 3.21
N SER A 14 -18.30 6.16 3.15
CA SER A 14 -18.88 4.82 3.33
C SER A 14 -18.56 3.85 2.18
N LYS A 15 -18.15 4.35 1.01
CA LYS A 15 -17.80 3.54 -0.16
C LYS A 15 -16.30 3.30 -0.31
N VAL A 16 -15.45 4.12 0.32
CA VAL A 16 -14.00 3.99 0.26
C VAL A 16 -13.52 3.09 1.39
N ARG A 17 -12.76 2.04 1.06
CA ARG A 17 -12.08 1.20 2.06
C ARG A 17 -10.73 1.82 2.38
N GLU A 18 -10.49 2.14 3.64
CA GLU A 18 -9.17 2.59 4.12
C GLU A 18 -8.24 1.38 4.21
N ARG A 19 -7.42 1.20 3.17
CA ARG A 19 -6.35 0.21 3.14
C ARG A 19 -5.06 0.91 2.75
N PRO A 20 -3.92 0.57 3.39
CA PRO A 20 -2.63 1.10 2.97
C PRO A 20 -2.36 0.68 1.53
N LEU A 21 -2.07 1.66 0.69
CA LEU A 21 -1.60 1.45 -0.67
C LEU A 21 -0.09 1.51 -0.67
N TYR A 22 0.53 0.51 -1.31
CA TYR A 22 1.97 0.41 -1.44
C TYR A 22 2.35 0.64 -2.90
N TYR A 23 3.40 1.42 -3.14
CA TYR A 23 3.94 1.64 -4.47
C TYR A 23 4.99 0.57 -4.81
N CYS A 24 4.96 0.09 -6.05
CA CYS A 24 5.95 -0.84 -6.57
C CYS A 24 7.26 -0.09 -6.86
N LYS A 25 8.39 -0.62 -6.37
CA LYS A 25 9.74 -0.13 -6.69
C LYS A 25 10.59 -1.14 -7.47
N CYS A 26 10.19 -2.40 -7.48
CA CYS A 26 10.93 -3.51 -8.11
C CYS A 26 10.56 -3.75 -9.58
N GLY A 27 9.51 -3.12 -10.11
CA GLY A 27 9.05 -3.30 -11.49
C GLY A 27 8.35 -4.63 -11.79
N LEU A 28 8.29 -5.57 -10.84
CA LEU A 28 7.72 -6.91 -11.06
C LEU A 28 6.18 -6.97 -10.95
N SER A 29 5.52 -5.87 -10.58
CA SER A 29 4.08 -5.84 -10.36
C SER A 29 3.30 -5.97 -11.66
N SER A 30 2.24 -6.78 -11.67
CA SER A 30 1.28 -6.84 -12.77
C SER A 30 0.24 -5.71 -12.70
N ARG A 31 0.30 -4.88 -11.65
CA ARG A 31 -0.64 -3.78 -11.36
C ARG A 31 0.09 -2.47 -11.07
N LEU A 32 1.15 -2.17 -11.82
CA LEU A 32 1.87 -0.89 -11.71
C LEU A 32 0.89 0.30 -11.77
N PRO A 33 1.12 1.37 -10.97
CA PRO A 33 2.26 1.62 -10.10
C PRO A 33 2.16 0.95 -8.71
N TYR A 34 1.13 0.14 -8.46
CA TYR A 34 0.86 -0.43 -7.15
C TYR A 34 1.65 -1.72 -6.91
N CYS A 35 2.04 -1.97 -5.65
CA CYS A 35 2.67 -3.22 -5.25
C CYS A 35 1.62 -4.32 -5.09
N ASP A 36 1.82 -5.43 -5.79
CA ASP A 36 1.03 -6.67 -5.69
C ASP A 36 1.85 -7.84 -5.11
N TRP A 37 2.98 -7.53 -4.47
CA TRP A 37 3.87 -8.48 -3.79
C TRP A 37 4.56 -9.51 -4.68
N LYS A 38 4.60 -9.30 -6.00
CA LYS A 38 5.33 -10.17 -6.96
C LYS A 38 6.83 -10.34 -6.67
N HIS A 39 7.45 -9.41 -5.95
CA HIS A 39 8.88 -9.43 -5.64
C HIS A 39 9.27 -10.33 -4.49
N GLY A 40 8.35 -11.13 -3.94
CA GLY A 40 8.69 -12.14 -2.95
C GLY A 40 9.12 -11.56 -1.61
N CYS A 41 8.45 -10.52 -1.13
CA CYS A 41 8.60 -10.10 0.26
C CYS A 41 7.68 -10.95 1.14
N ASP A 42 8.24 -11.55 2.19
CA ASP A 42 7.48 -12.07 3.32
C ASP A 42 6.48 -11.00 3.77
N LYS A 43 5.20 -11.37 3.87
CA LYS A 43 4.12 -10.41 4.17
C LYS A 43 4.54 -9.57 5.38
N PRO A 44 4.37 -8.23 5.37
CA PRO A 44 4.66 -7.44 6.55
C PRO A 44 3.88 -8.06 7.71
N VAL A 45 4.63 -8.51 8.72
CA VAL A 45 4.06 -8.96 9.99
C VAL A 45 3.15 -7.84 10.44
N LYS A 46 1.86 -8.16 10.55
CA LYS A 46 0.89 -7.31 11.23
C LYS A 46 1.49 -7.08 12.61
N GLU A 47 1.85 -5.83 12.88
CA GLU A 47 2.58 -5.39 14.06
C GLU A 47 1.76 -5.68 15.33
N SER A 48 1.83 -6.93 15.78
CA SER A 48 1.58 -7.28 17.17
C SER A 48 2.82 -6.80 17.91
N LYS A 49 2.66 -5.73 18.67
CA LYS A 49 3.70 -5.19 19.54
C LYS A 49 4.41 -6.35 20.26
N ASN A 50 5.74 -6.38 20.17
CA ASN A 50 6.68 -7.30 20.81
C ASN A 50 7.16 -8.51 19.99
N ASP A 51 7.80 -8.31 18.85
CA ASP A 51 8.81 -9.24 18.36
C ASP A 51 9.98 -8.48 17.71
N LYS A 52 11.18 -8.82 18.15
CA LYS A 52 12.48 -8.23 17.78
C LYS A 52 12.71 -8.32 16.25
N PRO A 53 13.17 -7.26 15.55
CA PRO A 53 13.65 -7.42 14.19
C PRO A 53 14.88 -8.33 14.21
N SER A 54 14.77 -9.51 13.62
CA SER A 54 15.96 -10.29 13.25
C SER A 54 16.61 -9.56 12.09
N GLU A 55 17.80 -9.01 12.34
CA GLU A 55 18.74 -8.60 11.32
C GLU A 55 18.91 -9.73 10.31
N ASN A 56 18.91 -9.39 9.02
CA ASN A 56 19.74 -9.99 7.98
C ASN A 56 19.79 -9.01 6.80
N GLY A 57 20.93 -8.33 6.66
CA GLY A 57 21.19 -7.40 5.58
C GLY A 57 21.48 -8.10 4.24
N SER A 58 21.39 -7.34 3.17
CA SER A 58 22.07 -7.63 1.90
C SER A 58 22.48 -6.28 1.32
N GLY A 59 23.79 -6.07 1.24
CA GLY A 59 24.39 -4.79 0.88
C GLY A 59 24.24 -4.45 -0.59
N ASP A 60 24.14 -3.16 -0.86
CA ASP A 60 24.31 -2.59 -2.18
C ASP A 60 25.69 -1.90 -2.23
N LYS A 61 26.46 -2.29 -3.25
CA LYS A 61 27.81 -1.81 -3.59
C LYS A 61 27.88 -0.30 -3.76
#